data_AF-A0A7S3HK05-F1
#
_entry.id   AF-A0A7S3HK05-F1
#
_cell.length_a   1.000
_cell.length_b   1.000
_cell.length_c   1.000
_cell.angle_alpha   90.00
_cell.angle_beta   90.00
_cell.angle_gamma   90.00
#
_symmetry.space_group_name_H-M   'P 1'
#
loop_
_entity.id
_entity.type
_entity.pdbx_description
1 polymer ?
#
loop_
_entity_poly.entity_id
_entity_poly.type
_entity_poly.pdbx_seq_one_letter_code
_entity_poly.pdbx_strand_id
1 'polypeptide(L)'
;ELVPQLKEGVRFTLKMQAGESLHLGGLARMDVIDGLPFQFTCFRPKGMKVHMCKTRESRRAEQRFGGKTLTPPKTVDRFEELRSTWVQHSFSCKGAGWNNAGCDIVVSGLCWIAVTGCGKSTVDVWAPEGVDVYVRE
;
A
#
# COMPACT_ATOMS: atom_id res chain seq x y z
N GLU A 1 19.26 22.62 15.21
CA GLU A 1 17.93 23.22 15.42
C GLU A 1 16.90 22.09 15.45
N LEU A 2 16.04 22.06 16.48
CA LEU A 2 15.02 21.01 16.62
C LEU A 2 13.86 21.38 15.68
N VAL A 3 13.73 20.65 14.58
CA VAL A 3 12.59 20.82 13.67
C VAL A 3 11.36 20.29 14.40
N PRO A 4 10.28 21.09 14.54
CA PRO A 4 9.06 20.60 15.18
C PRO A 4 8.57 19.36 14.44
N GLN A 5 8.26 18.31 15.18
CA GLN A 5 7.75 17.06 14.63
C GLN A 5 6.53 17.38 13.77
N LEU A 6 6.59 17.04 12.47
CA LEU A 6 5.43 17.17 11.58
C LEU A 6 4.25 16.44 12.23
N LYS A 7 3.15 17.17 12.44
CA LYS A 7 1.93 16.72 13.14
C LYS A 7 1.48 15.34 12.64
N GLU A 8 1.82 14.30 13.42
CA GLU A 8 1.43 12.88 13.39
C GLU A 8 1.14 12.21 12.04
N GLY A 9 1.91 11.16 11.74
CA GLY A 9 1.52 10.15 10.74
C GLY A 9 0.23 9.44 11.16
N VAL A 10 -0.61 9.06 10.19
CA VAL A 10 -1.83 8.29 10.44
C VAL A 10 -1.52 6.82 10.25
N ARG A 11 -1.90 5.99 11.23
CA ARG A 11 -1.90 4.54 11.11
C ARG A 11 -3.32 3.99 11.09
N PHE A 12 -3.53 2.95 10.30
CA PHE A 12 -4.75 2.16 10.34
C PHE A 12 -4.41 0.70 9.98
N THR A 13 -5.20 -0.23 10.50
CA THR A 13 -5.00 -1.66 10.29
C THR A 13 -6.21 -2.23 9.58
N LEU A 14 -5.95 -3.01 8.52
CA LEU A 14 -6.97 -3.78 7.82
C LEU A 14 -6.62 -5.26 7.88
N LYS A 15 -7.64 -6.10 8.05
CA LYS A 15 -7.50 -7.53 7.79
C LYS A 15 -7.78 -7.76 6.31
N MET A 16 -6.80 -8.31 5.60
CA MET A 16 -6.91 -8.58 4.17
C MET A 16 -6.53 -10.03 3.88
N GLN A 17 -7.03 -10.56 2.76
CA GLN A 17 -6.77 -11.92 2.30
C GLN A 17 -6.47 -11.94 0.80
N ALA A 18 -6.03 -13.10 0.29
CA ALA A 18 -5.77 -13.29 -1.13
C ALA A 18 -6.94 -12.81 -2.02
N GLY A 19 -6.61 -12.06 -3.08
CA GLY A 19 -7.57 -11.44 -3.99
C GLY A 19 -8.11 -10.08 -3.52
N GLU A 20 -7.48 -9.44 -2.54
CA GLU A 20 -7.78 -8.08 -2.09
C GLU A 20 -6.64 -7.12 -2.37
N SER A 21 -7.01 -5.87 -2.66
CA SER A 21 -6.08 -4.78 -3.00
C SER A 21 -6.27 -3.60 -2.06
N LEU A 22 -5.15 -2.94 -1.73
CA LEU A 22 -5.07 -1.71 -0.96
C LEU A 22 -4.50 -0.61 -1.84
N HIS A 23 -5.34 0.35 -2.23
CA HIS A 23 -4.92 1.55 -2.94
C HIS A 23 -4.38 2.60 -1.97
N LEU A 24 -3.14 3.03 -2.18
CA LEU A 24 -2.44 4.06 -1.42
C LEU A 24 -2.58 5.38 -2.19
N GLY A 25 -3.72 6.04 -2.00
CA GLY A 25 -4.19 7.09 -2.87
C GLY A 25 -4.34 6.59 -4.30
N GLY A 26 -3.89 7.40 -5.24
CA GLY A 26 -3.58 7.01 -6.61
C GLY A 26 -2.07 7.00 -6.87
N LEU A 27 -1.24 6.73 -5.84
CA LEU A 27 0.22 6.73 -5.94
C LEU A 27 0.83 5.33 -5.93
N ALA A 28 0.21 4.38 -5.25
CA ALA A 28 0.63 2.98 -5.27
C ALA A 28 -0.56 2.04 -4.97
N ARG A 29 -0.38 0.75 -5.19
CA ARG A 29 -1.34 -0.31 -4.85
C ARG A 29 -0.61 -1.53 -4.32
N MET A 30 -1.12 -2.15 -3.25
CA MET A 30 -0.66 -3.46 -2.79
C MET A 30 -1.76 -4.49 -3.00
N ASP A 31 -1.45 -5.62 -3.61
CA ASP A 31 -2.34 -6.76 -3.83
C ASP A 31 -1.89 -7.93 -2.97
N VAL A 32 -2.81 -8.56 -2.26
CA VAL A 32 -2.53 -9.83 -1.57
C VAL A 32 -2.77 -10.95 -2.56
N ILE A 33 -1.70 -11.64 -2.94
CA ILE A 33 -1.72 -12.67 -3.98
C ILE A 33 -2.05 -14.03 -3.38
N ASP A 34 -1.40 -14.37 -2.27
CA ASP A 34 -1.53 -15.66 -1.62
C ASP A 34 -1.28 -15.56 -0.10
N GLY A 35 -1.74 -16.58 0.62
CA GLY A 35 -1.61 -16.72 2.06
C GLY A 35 -2.94 -16.62 2.81
N LEU A 36 -2.87 -16.98 4.09
CA LEU A 36 -3.99 -16.82 5.02
C LEU A 36 -4.29 -15.32 5.24
N PRO A 37 -5.50 -14.97 5.70
CA PRO A 37 -5.82 -13.58 6.02
C PRO A 37 -4.85 -13.01 7.06
N PHE A 38 -4.20 -11.89 6.74
CA PHE A 38 -3.22 -11.17 7.57
C PHE A 38 -3.74 -9.77 7.95
N GLN A 39 -3.14 -9.18 8.97
CA GLN A 39 -3.31 -7.76 9.30
C GLN A 39 -2.23 -6.94 8.59
N PHE A 40 -2.67 -5.92 7.84
CA PHE A 40 -1.82 -4.96 7.18
C PHE A 40 -2.02 -3.60 7.85
N THR A 41 -1.01 -3.15 8.59
CA THR A 41 -1.02 -1.86 9.28
C THR A 41 -0.24 -0.85 8.47
N CYS A 42 -0.94 0.09 7.85
CA CYS A 42 -0.33 1.09 6.97
C CYS A 42 -0.03 2.38 7.76
N PHE A 43 1.21 2.84 7.68
CA PHE A 43 1.71 4.09 8.27
C PHE A 43 1.96 5.10 7.16
N ARG A 44 1.21 6.19 7.15
CA ARG A 44 1.16 7.13 6.01
C ARG A 44 1.01 8.60 6.42
N PRO A 45 1.27 9.55 5.51
CA PRO A 45 0.88 10.94 5.71
C PRO A 45 -0.64 11.09 5.75
N LYS A 46 -1.13 12.03 6.57
CA LYS A 46 -2.56 12.31 6.78
C LYS A 46 -3.33 12.58 5.48
N GLY A 47 -2.70 13.25 4.52
CA GLY A 47 -3.31 13.64 3.24
C GLY A 47 -3.52 12.51 2.22
N MET A 48 -2.96 11.31 2.44
CA MET A 48 -3.10 10.20 1.51
C MET A 48 -4.32 9.33 1.84
N LYS A 49 -5.35 9.35 0.99
CA LYS A 49 -6.52 8.48 1.21
C LYS A 49 -6.13 7.03 0.94
N VAL A 50 -6.77 6.08 1.65
CA VAL A 50 -6.54 4.66 1.42
C VAL A 50 -7.87 3.94 1.23
N HIS A 51 -7.93 3.08 0.23
CA HIS A 51 -9.13 2.36 -0.16
C HIS A 51 -8.82 0.90 -0.42
N MET A 52 -9.64 0.01 0.13
CA MET A 52 -9.56 -1.42 -0.13
C MET A 52 -10.61 -1.83 -1.17
N CYS A 53 -10.27 -2.77 -2.04
CA CYS A 53 -11.20 -3.39 -2.97
C CYS A 53 -10.81 -4.85 -3.25
N LYS A 54 -11.63 -5.56 -4.04
CA LYS A 54 -11.22 -6.85 -4.61
C LYS A 54 -10.24 -6.60 -5.75
N THR A 55 -9.18 -7.38 -5.87
CA THR A 55 -8.12 -7.19 -6.88
C THR A 55 -8.67 -7.19 -8.30
N ARG A 56 -9.67 -8.03 -8.59
CA ARG A 56 -10.36 -8.04 -9.90
C ARG A 56 -11.04 -6.71 -10.26
N GLU A 57 -11.41 -5.90 -9.27
CA GLU A 57 -12.04 -4.58 -9.46
C GLU A 57 -11.02 -3.43 -9.41
N SER A 58 -9.74 -3.69 -9.09
CA SER A 58 -8.72 -2.65 -8.89
C SER A 58 -8.54 -1.74 -10.11
N ARG A 59 -8.38 -2.32 -11.30
CA ARG A 59 -8.31 -1.60 -12.59
C ARG A 59 -9.53 -0.71 -12.83
N ARG A 60 -10.72 -1.21 -12.51
CA ARG A 60 -11.98 -0.45 -12.66
C ARG A 60 -12.06 0.69 -11.64
N ALA A 61 -11.59 0.44 -10.42
CA ALA A 61 -11.51 1.47 -9.38
C ALA A 61 -10.53 2.59 -9.78
N GLU A 62 -9.36 2.23 -10.33
CA GLU A 62 -8.37 3.16 -10.87
C GLU A 62 -8.98 4.05 -11.96
N GLN A 63 -9.61 3.46 -12.98
CA GLN A 63 -10.25 4.20 -14.08
C GLN A 63 -11.34 5.15 -13.59
N ARG A 64 -12.17 4.71 -12.64
CA ARG A 64 -13.32 5.50 -12.20
C ARG A 64 -12.95 6.59 -11.20
N PHE A 65 -12.00 6.31 -10.31
CA PHE A 65 -11.75 7.11 -9.10
C PHE A 65 -10.33 7.68 -9.01
N GLY A 66 -9.43 7.32 -9.92
CA GLY A 66 -8.09 7.90 -10.05
C GLY A 66 -8.13 9.42 -10.17
N GLY A 67 -7.33 10.12 -9.36
CA GLY A 67 -7.32 11.59 -9.35
C GLY A 67 -8.58 12.24 -8.77
N LYS A 68 -9.57 11.46 -8.32
CA LYS A 68 -10.84 11.93 -7.74
C LYS A 68 -10.97 11.52 -6.27
N THR A 69 -11.26 10.24 -6.03
CA THR A 69 -11.32 9.67 -4.68
C THR A 69 -9.97 9.06 -4.30
N LEU A 70 -9.31 8.39 -5.23
CA LEU A 70 -7.94 7.88 -5.07
C LEU A 70 -6.96 9.05 -5.17
N THR A 71 -6.69 9.68 -4.02
CA THR A 71 -5.90 10.92 -3.93
C THR A 71 -4.91 10.83 -2.78
N PRO A 72 -3.71 11.41 -2.91
CA PRO A 72 -3.14 12.09 -4.10
C PRO A 72 -2.86 11.12 -5.27
N PRO A 73 -2.64 11.63 -6.51
CA PRO A 73 -2.76 13.03 -6.93
C PRO A 73 -4.23 13.49 -6.98
N LYS A 74 -4.50 14.80 -7.06
CA LYS A 74 -5.86 15.38 -7.00
C LYS A 74 -6.51 15.63 -8.37
N THR A 75 -5.86 15.22 -9.45
CA THR A 75 -6.31 15.43 -10.83
C THR A 75 -6.18 14.12 -11.61
N VAL A 76 -7.09 13.89 -12.56
CA VAL A 76 -7.10 12.68 -13.40
C VAL A 76 -5.85 12.60 -14.26
N ASP A 77 -5.49 13.67 -14.96
CA ASP A 77 -4.31 13.67 -15.86
C ASP A 77 -3.03 13.26 -15.14
N ARG A 78 -2.77 13.86 -13.97
CA ARG A 78 -1.61 13.50 -13.13
C ARG A 78 -1.68 12.06 -12.61
N PHE A 79 -2.88 11.55 -12.33
CA PHE A 79 -3.04 10.15 -11.96
C PHE A 79 -2.67 9.24 -13.14
N GLU A 80 -3.18 9.52 -14.34
CA GLU A 80 -2.92 8.70 -15.53
C GLU A 80 -1.44 8.71 -15.90
N GLU A 81 -0.79 9.87 -15.85
CA GLU A 81 0.65 10.01 -16.08
C GLU A 81 1.45 9.12 -15.13
N LEU A 82 1.21 9.24 -13.81
CA LEU A 82 1.90 8.41 -12.81
C LEU A 82 1.55 6.94 -12.97
N ARG A 83 0.28 6.61 -13.20
CA ARG A 83 -0.20 5.24 -13.32
C ARG A 83 0.41 4.51 -14.51
N SER A 84 0.74 5.25 -15.58
CA SER A 84 1.37 4.69 -16.78
C SER A 84 2.78 4.14 -16.53
N THR A 85 3.47 4.63 -15.51
CA THR A 85 4.84 4.21 -15.17
C THR A 85 4.89 3.17 -14.05
N TRP A 86 3.74 2.66 -13.59
CA TRP A 86 3.74 1.70 -12.48
C TRP A 86 4.35 0.36 -12.87
N VAL A 87 5.32 -0.07 -12.09
CA VAL A 87 5.96 -1.39 -12.17
C VAL A 87 5.59 -2.23 -10.95
N GLN A 88 5.65 -3.55 -11.11
CA GLN A 88 5.30 -4.52 -10.08
C GLN A 88 6.54 -4.94 -9.28
N HIS A 89 6.39 -5.00 -7.96
CA HIS A 89 7.36 -5.54 -7.02
C HIS A 89 6.71 -6.65 -6.21
N SER A 90 7.23 -7.87 -6.30
CA SER A 90 6.67 -9.04 -5.61
C SER A 90 7.49 -9.40 -4.38
N PHE A 91 6.81 -9.59 -3.25
CA PHE A 91 7.44 -9.94 -1.98
C PHE A 91 6.72 -11.11 -1.33
N SER A 92 7.48 -11.83 -0.50
CA SER A 92 6.89 -12.76 0.45
C SER A 92 7.32 -12.42 1.86
N CYS A 93 6.34 -12.31 2.75
CA CYS A 93 6.57 -12.06 4.16
C CYS A 93 6.14 -13.25 5.00
N LYS A 94 7.02 -13.64 5.92
CA LYS A 94 6.74 -14.64 6.94
C LYS A 94 6.22 -13.92 8.19
N GLY A 95 4.99 -14.25 8.59
CA GLY A 95 4.38 -13.70 9.79
C GLY A 95 5.06 -14.22 11.06
N ALA A 96 5.21 -13.34 12.05
CA ALA A 96 5.81 -13.62 13.37
C ALA A 96 4.75 -13.84 14.47
N GLY A 97 3.51 -14.15 14.09
CA GLY A 97 2.36 -14.20 14.99
C GLY A 97 1.50 -12.94 14.91
N TRP A 98 0.48 -12.87 15.77
CA TRP A 98 -0.48 -11.76 15.79
C TRP A 98 -0.06 -10.58 16.67
N ASN A 99 1.01 -10.74 17.45
CA ASN A 99 1.50 -9.72 18.37
C ASN A 99 2.66 -8.88 17.80
N ASN A 100 3.30 -9.36 16.73
CA ASN A 100 4.46 -8.71 16.10
C ASN A 100 4.30 -8.72 14.58
N ALA A 101 4.70 -7.62 13.93
CA ALA A 101 4.88 -7.63 12.49
C ALA A 101 6.02 -8.58 12.13
N GLY A 102 5.82 -9.39 11.08
CA GLY A 102 6.88 -10.24 10.55
C GLY A 102 7.80 -9.52 9.57
N CYS A 103 7.28 -8.47 8.92
CA CYS A 103 8.03 -7.61 8.01
C CYS A 103 7.30 -6.26 7.89
N ASP A 104 8.01 -5.25 7.38
CA ASP A 104 7.43 -4.04 6.81
C ASP A 104 7.68 -4.01 5.29
N ILE A 105 6.63 -3.73 4.52
CA ILE A 105 6.74 -3.37 3.10
C ILE A 105 6.86 -1.85 3.02
N VAL A 106 7.98 -1.35 2.54
CA VAL A 106 8.28 0.08 2.44
C VAL A 106 8.09 0.56 1.01
N VAL A 107 7.34 1.67 0.84
CA VAL A 107 7.25 2.42 -0.42
C VAL A 107 7.89 3.78 -0.17
N SER A 108 9.11 3.97 -0.69
CA SER A 108 9.98 5.10 -0.35
C SER A 108 9.31 6.45 -0.60
N GLY A 109 9.39 7.34 0.40
CA GLY A 109 8.77 8.66 0.36
C GLY A 109 7.24 8.68 0.52
N LEU A 110 6.58 7.52 0.60
CA LEU A 110 5.13 7.42 0.65
C LEU A 110 4.61 6.87 1.99
N CYS A 111 4.95 5.61 2.30
CA CYS A 111 4.44 4.89 3.46
C CYS A 111 5.23 3.60 3.73
N TRP A 112 4.93 2.94 4.84
CA TRP A 112 5.22 1.52 4.99
C TRP A 112 4.01 0.77 5.53
N ILE A 113 3.97 -0.54 5.28
CA ILE A 113 2.88 -1.44 5.66
C ILE A 113 3.48 -2.57 6.49
N ALA A 114 3.18 -2.58 7.78
CA ALA A 114 3.54 -3.67 8.66
C ALA A 114 2.63 -4.87 8.42
N VAL A 115 3.23 -6.04 8.20
CA VAL A 115 2.55 -7.29 7.86
C VAL A 115 2.55 -8.21 9.08
N THR A 116 1.38 -8.37 9.70
CA THR A 116 1.19 -9.12 10.95
C THR A 116 0.28 -10.32 10.73
N GLY A 117 0.71 -11.51 11.14
CA GLY A 117 -0.04 -12.74 10.92
C GLY A 117 0.78 -14.00 11.19
N CYS A 118 0.19 -15.16 10.87
CA CYS A 118 0.85 -16.46 11.03
C CYS A 118 1.00 -17.16 9.67
N GLY A 119 2.21 -17.61 9.35
CA GLY A 119 2.49 -18.32 8.09
C GLY A 119 3.14 -17.42 7.05
N LYS A 120 2.93 -17.71 5.77
CA LYS A 120 3.50 -16.96 4.64
C LYS A 120 2.39 -16.19 3.93
N SER A 121 2.66 -14.94 3.60
CA SER A 121 1.82 -14.13 2.70
C SER A 121 2.68 -13.64 1.53
N THR A 122 2.09 -13.65 0.34
CA THR A 122 2.71 -13.14 -0.89
C THR A 122 1.92 -11.93 -1.35
N VAL A 123 2.64 -10.86 -1.67
CA VAL A 123 2.04 -9.57 -2.03
C VAL A 123 2.75 -8.99 -3.24
N ASP A 124 1.98 -8.32 -4.08
CA ASP A 124 2.49 -7.52 -5.19
C ASP A 124 2.24 -6.04 -4.90
N VAL A 125 3.27 -5.21 -5.02
CA VAL A 125 3.19 -3.77 -4.86
C VAL A 125 3.43 -3.11 -6.20
N TRP A 126 2.50 -2.26 -6.61
CA TRP A 126 2.57 -1.45 -7.82
C TRP A 126 2.89 -0.01 -7.43
N ALA A 127 3.98 0.52 -7.93
CA ALA A 127 4.42 1.89 -7.71
C ALA A 127 5.12 2.44 -8.98
N PRO A 128 5.17 3.77 -9.18
CA PRO A 128 5.87 4.36 -10.31
C PRO A 128 7.32 3.90 -10.41
N GLU A 129 7.80 3.67 -11.63
CA GLU A 129 9.21 3.42 -11.90
C GLU A 129 10.09 4.50 -11.26
N GLY A 130 11.20 4.07 -10.65
CA GLY A 130 12.10 4.94 -9.88
C GLY A 130 11.70 5.16 -8.42
N VAL A 131 10.50 4.75 -8.00
CA VAL A 131 10.14 4.66 -6.58
C VAL A 131 10.66 3.34 -6.04
N ASP A 132 11.54 3.41 -5.04
CA ASP A 132 12.07 2.23 -4.39
C ASP A 132 11.01 1.57 -3.48
N VAL A 133 10.83 0.26 -3.67
CA VAL A 133 9.91 -0.57 -2.90
C VAL A 133 10.68 -1.79 -2.42
N TYR A 134 10.71 -2.00 -1.11
CA TYR A 134 11.51 -3.06 -0.50
C TYR A 134 10.88 -3.55 0.81
N VAL A 135 11.38 -4.67 1.31
CA VAL A 135 11.00 -5.22 2.61
C VAL A 135 12.11 -5.00 3.63
N ARG A 136 11.73 -4.68 4.86
CA ARG A 136 12.61 -4.67 6.04
C ARG A 136 11.99 -5.51 7.17
N GLU A 137 12.82 -5.92 8.12
CA GLU A 137 12.44 -6.64 9.34
C GLU A 137 12.55 -5.75 10.58
#